data_AF-A0A8S3R335-F1
#
_entry.id   AF-A0A8S3R335-F1
#
_cell.length_a   1.000
_cell.length_b   1.000
_cell.length_c   1.000
_cell.angle_alpha   90.00
_cell.angle_beta   90.00
_cell.angle_gamma   90.00
#
_symmetry.space_group_name_H-M   'P 1'
#
loop_
_entity.id
_entity.type
_entity.pdbx_description
1 polymer ?
#
loop_
_entity_poly.entity_id
_entity_poly.type
_entity_poly.pdbx_seq_one_letter_code
_entity_poly.pdbx_strand_id
1 'polypeptide(L)'
;MDFDIYEKLYENLVQPVLLYGSSIWGISEHKQLETVQNRACRYFLGAFKNSTNLAVRGDMGWTTVKTKQNIEVMRLFFKLSNLEDDRIVRTIHETSKTKQRSWHSRVLALLRKSELNFLINLNITTKQKLRMAQDKLTAIDQEKWLIDVFDDKNSVNGNKLRTFRRFKNNCKTNIKKELFNYINALNNTFNAFNSDEKFDFIMNCDHAQVLLAKTLHLMFKRRKINL
;
A
#
# COMPACT_ATOMS: atom_id res chain seq x y z
N MET A 1 19.55 1.71 0.27
CA MET A 1 18.50 2.73 0.05
C MET A 1 17.19 2.09 0.41
N ASP A 2 16.74 2.38 1.62
CA ASP A 2 15.55 1.79 2.20
C ASP A 2 14.34 2.53 1.63
N PHE A 3 13.42 1.78 1.03
CA PHE A 3 12.17 2.32 0.47
C PHE A 3 11.41 3.17 1.51
N ASP A 4 11.64 2.91 2.78
CA ASP A 4 11.14 3.64 3.94
C ASP A 4 11.47 5.15 3.89
N ILE A 5 12.61 5.56 3.33
CA ILE A 5 12.97 6.99 3.20
C ILE A 5 12.04 7.67 2.17
N TYR A 6 11.82 7.02 1.03
CA TYR A 6 10.93 7.52 -0.01
C TYR A 6 9.46 7.52 0.43
N GLU A 7 9.05 6.50 1.18
CA GLU A 7 7.74 6.43 1.84
C GLU A 7 7.55 7.63 2.77
N LYS A 8 8.49 7.87 3.70
CA LYS A 8 8.44 9.04 4.60
C LYS A 8 8.46 10.37 3.86
N LEU A 9 9.25 10.50 2.80
CA LEU A 9 9.32 11.74 2.01
C LEU A 9 7.96 12.04 1.36
N TYR A 10 7.33 11.03 0.76
CA TYR A 10 6.00 11.17 0.16
C TYR A 10 4.93 11.48 1.20
N GLU A 11 4.93 10.77 2.32
CA GLU A 11 3.96 10.94 3.41
C GLU A 11 4.05 12.34 4.06
N ASN A 12 5.24 12.92 4.13
CA ASN A 12 5.44 14.21 4.78
C ASN A 12 5.32 15.41 3.83
N LEU A 13 5.67 15.26 2.55
CA LEU A 13 5.68 16.40 1.61
C LEU A 13 4.48 16.40 0.67
N VAL A 14 4.18 15.25 0.06
CA VAL A 14 3.20 15.17 -1.04
C VAL A 14 1.81 14.85 -0.51
N GLN A 15 1.71 13.87 0.39
CA GLN A 15 0.44 13.41 0.94
C GLN A 15 -0.36 14.52 1.65
N PRO A 16 0.23 15.42 2.46
CA PRO A 16 -0.54 16.47 3.13
C PRO A 16 -1.15 17.46 2.15
N VAL A 17 -0.44 17.77 1.06
CA VAL A 17 -0.93 18.63 -0.02
C VAL A 17 -2.08 17.95 -0.77
N LEU A 18 -1.94 16.66 -1.10
CA LEU A 18 -2.97 15.90 -1.83
C LEU A 18 -4.24 15.65 -1.00
N LEU A 19 -4.10 15.45 0.30
CA LEU A 19 -5.21 15.15 1.21
C LEU A 19 -5.78 16.40 1.90
N TYR A 20 -5.32 17.59 1.52
CA TYR A 20 -5.82 18.81 2.12
C TYR A 20 -7.33 18.96 1.90
N GLY A 21 -8.08 19.06 3.00
CA GLY A 21 -9.54 19.14 2.98
C GLY A 21 -10.26 17.85 2.55
N SER A 22 -9.55 16.73 2.34
CA SER A 22 -10.16 15.48 1.84
C SER A 22 -11.21 14.90 2.78
N SER A 23 -11.24 15.33 4.04
CA SER A 23 -12.30 14.98 4.98
C SER A 23 -13.69 15.47 4.55
N ILE A 24 -13.77 16.54 3.74
CA ILE A 24 -15.02 17.11 3.26
C ILE A 24 -15.37 16.57 1.87
N TRP A 25 -14.43 16.66 0.93
CA TRP A 25 -14.67 16.31 -0.48
C TRP A 25 -14.29 14.86 -0.85
N GLY A 26 -13.52 14.16 -0.01
CA GLY A 26 -12.92 12.84 -0.32
C GLY A 26 -13.89 11.66 -0.46
N ILE A 27 -15.20 11.92 -0.43
CA ILE A 27 -16.23 10.93 -0.73
C ILE A 27 -16.29 10.63 -2.23
N SER A 28 -16.05 11.62 -3.10
CA SER A 28 -15.98 11.41 -4.55
C SER A 28 -14.68 10.76 -5.00
N GLU A 29 -14.69 10.12 -6.17
CA GLU A 29 -13.50 9.56 -6.80
C GLU A 29 -12.76 10.62 -7.61
N HIS A 30 -11.44 10.71 -7.42
CA HIS A 30 -10.59 11.70 -8.07
C HIS A 30 -9.37 11.01 -8.69
N LYS A 31 -9.51 10.60 -9.95
CA LYS A 31 -8.48 9.85 -10.69
C LYS A 31 -7.14 10.59 -10.79
N GLN A 32 -7.17 11.93 -10.82
CA GLN A 32 -5.96 12.76 -10.90
C GLN A 32 -5.03 12.58 -9.69
N LEU A 33 -5.56 12.22 -8.52
CA LEU A 33 -4.70 12.04 -7.34
C LEU A 33 -3.96 10.71 -7.40
N GLU A 34 -4.62 9.68 -7.94
CA GLU A 34 -3.96 8.38 -8.18
C GLU A 34 -2.87 8.48 -9.24
N THR A 35 -3.01 9.33 -10.26
CA THR A 35 -1.94 9.53 -11.25
C THR A 35 -0.69 10.15 -10.62
N VAL A 36 -0.85 11.09 -9.68
CA VAL A 36 0.26 11.67 -8.91
C VAL A 36 0.96 10.59 -8.08
N GLN A 37 0.21 9.80 -7.31
CA GLN A 37 0.76 8.71 -6.52
C GLN A 37 1.49 7.69 -7.41
N ASN A 38 0.87 7.24 -8.51
CA ASN A 38 1.46 6.27 -9.43
C ASN A 38 2.76 6.80 -10.07
N ARG A 39 2.82 8.10 -10.38
CA ARG A 39 4.04 8.74 -10.89
C ARG A 39 5.15 8.73 -9.84
N ALA A 40 4.84 9.04 -8.58
CA ALA A 40 5.80 8.97 -7.48
C ALA A 40 6.31 7.54 -7.28
N CYS A 41 5.42 6.53 -7.25
CA CYS A 41 5.80 5.13 -7.12
C CYS A 41 6.76 4.68 -8.25
N ARG A 42 6.48 5.05 -9.50
CA ARG A 42 7.37 4.71 -10.63
C ARG A 42 8.74 5.35 -10.49
N TYR A 43 8.78 6.61 -10.08
CA TYR A 43 10.04 7.33 -9.87
C TYR A 43 10.88 6.68 -8.77
N PHE A 44 10.26 6.29 -7.66
CA PHE A 44 10.96 5.64 -6.54
C PHE A 44 11.41 4.21 -6.85
N LEU A 45 10.63 3.45 -7.63
CA LEU A 45 11.02 2.11 -8.07
C LEU A 45 12.04 2.13 -9.23
N GLY A 46 12.20 3.26 -9.93
CA GLY A 46 12.90 3.29 -11.21
C GLY A 46 12.21 2.45 -12.29
N ALA A 47 10.88 2.30 -12.18
CA ALA A 47 10.10 1.50 -13.12
C ALA A 47 9.95 2.23 -14.47
N PHE A 48 9.88 1.46 -15.55
CA PHE A 48 9.70 2.01 -16.90
C PHE A 48 8.35 2.74 -17.04
N LYS A 49 8.28 3.70 -17.98
CA LYS A 49 7.06 4.45 -18.30
C LYS A 49 5.89 3.53 -18.72
N ASN A 50 6.18 2.33 -19.20
CA ASN A 50 5.17 1.38 -19.68
C ASN A 50 4.79 0.32 -18.63
N SER A 51 5.38 0.36 -17.44
CA SER A 51 5.02 -0.54 -16.34
C SER A 51 3.57 -0.33 -15.92
N THR A 52 2.85 -1.42 -15.67
CA THR A 52 1.45 -1.38 -15.27
C THR A 52 1.33 -0.75 -13.87
N ASN A 53 0.36 0.14 -13.68
CA ASN A 53 0.15 0.80 -12.37
C ASN A 53 -0.11 -0.20 -11.26
N LEU A 54 -0.76 -1.32 -11.58
CA LEU A 54 -1.07 -2.36 -10.62
C LEU A 54 0.18 -3.09 -10.10
N ALA A 55 1.15 -3.39 -10.97
CA ALA A 55 2.43 -3.97 -10.56
C ALA A 55 3.24 -2.96 -9.73
N VAL A 56 3.32 -1.71 -10.20
CA VAL A 56 4.02 -0.62 -9.49
C VAL A 56 3.45 -0.40 -8.08
N ARG A 57 2.11 -0.36 -7.96
CA ARG A 57 1.44 -0.26 -6.65
C ARG A 57 1.75 -1.48 -5.78
N GLY A 58 1.70 -2.66 -6.37
CA GLY A 58 2.04 -3.91 -5.71
C GLY A 58 3.48 -3.99 -5.24
N ASP A 59 4.44 -3.38 -5.93
CA ASP A 59 5.85 -3.39 -5.50
C ASP A 59 6.12 -2.36 -4.40
N MET A 60 5.47 -1.19 -4.45
CA MET A 60 5.57 -0.20 -3.37
C MET A 60 4.81 -0.60 -2.10
N GLY A 61 3.71 -1.34 -2.23
CA GLY A 61 2.85 -1.71 -1.11
C GLY A 61 2.11 -0.54 -0.47
N TRP A 62 1.91 0.54 -1.23
CA TRP A 62 1.14 1.70 -0.79
C TRP A 62 -0.35 1.48 -0.99
N THR A 63 -1.15 1.95 -0.04
CA THR A 63 -2.60 2.03 -0.21
C THR A 63 -2.99 3.09 -1.23
N THR A 64 -4.15 2.91 -1.85
CA THR A 64 -4.70 3.90 -2.79
C THR A 64 -4.95 5.25 -2.11
N VAL A 65 -4.82 6.33 -2.89
CA VAL A 65 -5.20 7.67 -2.40
C VAL A 65 -6.66 7.67 -1.93
N LYS A 66 -7.54 6.93 -2.62
CA LYS A 66 -8.94 6.82 -2.23
C LYS A 66 -9.13 6.24 -0.82
N THR A 67 -8.35 5.23 -0.48
CA THR A 67 -8.35 4.66 0.87
C THR A 67 -7.90 5.69 1.90
N LYS A 68 -6.84 6.45 1.60
CA LYS A 68 -6.36 7.54 2.47
C LYS A 68 -7.40 8.67 2.64
N GLN A 69 -8.13 9.02 1.58
CA GLN A 69 -9.23 9.98 1.65
C GLN A 69 -10.36 9.51 2.54
N ASN A 70 -10.77 8.24 2.39
CA ASN A 70 -11.83 7.65 3.19
C ASN A 70 -11.46 7.66 4.68
N ILE A 71 -10.19 7.41 5.01
CA ILE A 71 -9.66 7.50 6.38
C ILE A 71 -9.83 8.92 6.95
N GLU A 72 -9.49 9.97 6.18
CA GLU A 72 -9.65 11.36 6.62
C GLU A 72 -11.11 11.79 6.75
N VAL A 73 -12.00 11.28 5.89
CA VAL A 73 -13.46 11.46 6.02
C VAL A 73 -13.96 10.82 7.32
N MET A 74 -13.54 9.57 7.60
CA MET A 74 -13.91 8.87 8.82
C MET A 74 -13.35 9.54 10.08
N ARG A 75 -12.12 10.07 10.02
CA ARG A 75 -11.52 10.85 11.11
C ARG A 75 -12.39 12.06 11.48
N LEU A 76 -12.81 12.84 10.48
CA LEU A 76 -13.69 13.99 10.72
C LEU A 76 -15.05 13.53 11.25
N PHE A 77 -15.63 12.47 10.69
CA PHE A 77 -16.91 11.94 11.13
C PHE A 77 -16.88 11.51 12.61
N PHE A 78 -15.88 10.73 13.03
CA PHE A 78 -15.77 10.32 14.44
C PHE A 78 -15.50 11.50 15.37
N LYS A 79 -14.77 12.51 14.90
CA LYS A 79 -14.57 13.76 15.66
C LYS A 79 -15.89 14.51 15.85
N LEU A 80 -16.68 14.68 14.79
CA LEU A 80 -18.01 15.32 14.83
C LEU A 80 -18.99 14.56 15.72
N SER A 81 -18.92 13.23 15.71
CA SER A 81 -19.77 12.37 16.54
C SER A 81 -19.49 12.48 18.04
N ASN A 82 -18.26 12.85 18.42
CA ASN A 82 -17.79 12.90 19.82
C ASN A 82 -17.59 14.34 20.34
N LEU A 83 -18.10 15.35 19.62
CA LEU A 83 -18.07 16.74 20.05
C LEU A 83 -19.23 17.02 21.03
N GLU A 84 -18.98 17.89 22.00
CA GLU A 84 -20.00 18.41 22.92
C GLU A 84 -21.09 19.19 22.16
N ASP A 85 -22.33 19.09 22.64
CA ASP A 85 -23.50 19.68 21.98
C ASP A 85 -23.53 21.21 22.04
N ASP A 86 -22.80 21.83 22.97
CA ASP A 86 -22.67 23.30 23.10
C ASP A 86 -21.88 23.94 21.95
N ARG A 87 -21.12 23.14 21.20
CA ARG A 87 -20.28 23.66 20.12
C ARG A 87 -21.12 23.88 18.86
N ILE A 88 -21.04 25.07 18.29
CA ILE A 88 -21.71 25.45 17.03
C ILE A 88 -21.50 24.41 15.91
N VAL A 89 -20.28 23.86 15.81
CA VAL A 89 -19.93 22.84 14.80
C VAL A 89 -20.81 21.59 14.95
N ARG A 90 -21.11 21.18 16.19
CA ARG A 90 -21.97 20.03 16.49
C ARG A 90 -23.41 20.34 16.14
N THR A 91 -23.92 21.52 16.52
CA THR A 91 -25.27 21.98 16.16
C THR A 91 -25.46 21.99 14.65
N ILE A 92 -24.52 22.56 13.89
CA ILE A 92 -24.55 22.58 12.42
C ILE A 92 -24.55 21.15 11.86
N HIS A 93 -23.75 20.24 12.45
CA HIS A 93 -23.72 18.85 12.01
C HIS A 93 -25.08 18.16 12.22
N GLU A 94 -25.70 18.33 13.38
CA GLU A 94 -27.03 17.79 13.68
C GLU A 94 -28.09 18.37 12.73
N THR A 95 -28.08 19.69 12.51
CA THR A 95 -28.95 20.32 11.50
C THR A 95 -28.68 19.81 10.09
N SER A 96 -27.44 19.46 9.76
CA SER A 96 -27.13 18.86 8.45
C SER A 96 -27.69 17.45 8.30
N LYS A 97 -27.96 16.70 9.38
CA LYS A 97 -28.53 15.34 9.28
C LYS A 97 -29.97 15.36 8.77
N THR A 98 -30.73 16.40 9.07
CA THR A 98 -32.14 16.54 8.64
C THR A 98 -32.27 16.80 7.14
N LYS A 99 -31.19 17.25 6.48
CA LYS A 99 -31.17 17.51 5.03
C LYS A 99 -30.99 16.22 4.24
N GLN A 100 -31.80 16.06 3.19
CA GLN A 100 -31.61 14.98 2.20
C GLN A 100 -30.28 15.12 1.46
N ARG A 101 -29.62 13.99 1.17
CA ARG A 101 -28.30 13.92 0.50
C ARG A 101 -27.18 14.71 1.18
N SER A 102 -27.27 14.88 2.50
CA SER A 102 -26.23 15.52 3.31
C SER A 102 -24.89 14.78 3.25
N TRP A 103 -23.80 15.48 3.59
CA TRP A 103 -22.48 14.86 3.77
C TRP A 103 -22.57 13.67 4.73
N HIS A 104 -23.31 13.80 5.84
CA HIS A 104 -23.55 12.72 6.80
C HIS A 104 -24.15 11.47 6.14
N SER A 105 -25.20 11.62 5.33
CA SER A 105 -25.82 10.48 4.63
C SER A 105 -24.85 9.75 3.69
N ARG A 106 -23.94 10.48 3.03
CA ARG A 106 -22.92 9.90 2.15
C ARG A 106 -21.83 9.19 2.94
N VAL A 107 -21.44 9.72 4.11
CA VAL A 107 -20.50 9.05 5.01
C VAL A 107 -21.09 7.76 5.58
N LEU A 108 -22.37 7.75 5.96
CA LEU A 108 -23.06 6.53 6.37
C LEU A 108 -23.10 5.49 5.25
N ALA A 109 -23.35 5.91 4.01
CA ALA A 109 -23.29 5.01 2.85
C ALA A 109 -21.89 4.40 2.67
N LEU A 110 -20.84 5.19 2.88
CA LEU A 110 -19.46 4.73 2.84
C LEU A 110 -19.15 3.73 3.97
N LEU A 111 -19.60 4.01 5.21
CA LEU A 111 -19.45 3.09 6.34
C LEU A 111 -20.19 1.77 6.12
N ARG A 112 -21.40 1.81 5.54
CA ARG A 112 -22.16 0.61 5.16
C ARG A 112 -21.43 -0.19 4.09
N LYS A 113 -20.91 0.47 3.06
CA LYS A 113 -20.12 -0.18 1.99
C LYS A 113 -18.84 -0.85 2.51
N SER A 114 -18.26 -0.31 3.58
CA SER A 114 -17.06 -0.87 4.23
C SER A 114 -17.36 -1.81 5.40
N GLU A 115 -18.64 -2.12 5.68
CA GLU A 115 -19.08 -2.95 6.81
C GLU A 115 -18.69 -2.41 8.20
N LEU A 116 -18.44 -1.10 8.33
CA LEU A 116 -17.96 -0.44 9.56
C LEU A 116 -19.07 0.27 10.34
N ASN A 117 -20.34 0.01 10.02
CA ASN A 117 -21.49 0.68 10.64
C ASN A 117 -21.55 0.44 12.16
N PHE A 118 -21.08 -0.70 12.64
CA PHE A 118 -21.04 -1.05 14.07
C PHE A 118 -20.15 -0.11 14.91
N LEU A 119 -19.15 0.54 14.30
CA LEU A 119 -18.26 1.49 14.98
C LEU A 119 -18.97 2.74 15.51
N ILE A 120 -20.14 3.07 14.97
CA ILE A 120 -20.90 4.24 15.38
C ILE A 120 -21.36 4.07 16.84
N ASN A 121 -21.93 2.92 17.15
CA ASN A 121 -22.57 2.63 18.44
C ASN A 121 -21.61 2.11 19.52
N LEU A 122 -20.36 1.80 19.15
CA LEU A 122 -19.35 1.34 20.11
C LEU A 122 -18.89 2.47 21.03
N ASN A 123 -18.93 2.25 22.34
CA ASN A 123 -18.40 3.15 23.37
C ASN A 123 -16.87 3.02 23.47
N ILE A 124 -16.18 3.40 22.40
CA ILE A 124 -14.74 3.30 22.23
C ILE A 124 -14.18 4.69 21.88
N THR A 125 -12.93 4.97 22.26
CA THR A 125 -12.28 6.25 21.92
C THR A 125 -12.22 6.48 20.40
N THR A 126 -12.31 7.75 19.98
CA THR A 126 -12.23 8.14 18.55
C THR A 126 -10.96 7.62 17.87
N LYS A 127 -9.84 7.58 18.60
CA LYS A 127 -8.56 7.06 18.12
C LYS A 127 -8.61 5.56 17.83
N GLN A 128 -9.23 4.77 18.70
CA GLN A 128 -9.41 3.33 18.50
C GLN A 128 -10.37 3.03 17.35
N LYS A 129 -11.50 3.77 17.25
CA LYS A 129 -12.42 3.67 16.10
C LYS A 129 -11.70 3.94 14.78
N LEU A 130 -10.86 4.98 14.76
CA LEU A 130 -10.07 5.33 13.58
C LEU A 130 -9.06 4.23 13.22
N ARG A 131 -8.37 3.64 14.20
CA ARG A 131 -7.43 2.55 13.95
C ARG A 131 -8.12 1.33 13.33
N MET A 132 -9.23 0.89 13.90
CA MET A 132 -10.02 -0.23 13.34
C MET A 132 -10.51 0.07 11.92
N ALA A 133 -10.95 1.31 11.68
CA ALA A 133 -11.37 1.75 10.36
C ALA A 133 -10.21 1.75 9.36
N GLN A 134 -9.03 2.23 9.77
CA GLN A 134 -7.81 2.21 8.96
C GLN A 134 -7.44 0.77 8.59
N ASP A 135 -7.38 -0.13 9.57
CA ASP A 135 -6.99 -1.54 9.37
C ASP A 135 -7.97 -2.28 8.45
N LYS A 136 -9.28 -2.06 8.59
CA LYS A 136 -10.29 -2.67 7.70
C LYS A 136 -10.23 -2.08 6.29
N LEU A 137 -10.06 -0.76 6.16
CA LEU A 137 -9.98 -0.10 4.85
C LEU A 137 -8.72 -0.50 4.08
N THR A 138 -7.58 -0.64 4.76
CA THR A 138 -6.33 -1.11 4.16
C THR A 138 -6.46 -2.57 3.72
N ALA A 139 -7.10 -3.43 4.51
CA ALA A 139 -7.40 -4.82 4.13
C ALA A 139 -8.28 -4.90 2.88
N ILE A 140 -9.38 -4.13 2.83
CA ILE A 140 -10.26 -4.06 1.64
C ILE A 140 -9.48 -3.58 0.40
N ASP A 141 -8.58 -2.61 0.54
CA ASP A 141 -7.76 -2.12 -0.58
C ASP A 141 -6.77 -3.18 -1.09
N GLN A 142 -6.21 -3.99 -0.18
CA GLN A 142 -5.31 -5.10 -0.52
C GLN A 142 -6.06 -6.26 -1.19
N GLU A 143 -7.24 -6.62 -0.70
CA GLU A 143 -8.12 -7.62 -1.33
C GLU A 143 -8.53 -7.19 -2.74
N LYS A 144 -8.93 -5.93 -2.91
CA LYS A 144 -9.23 -5.37 -4.24
C LYS A 144 -8.03 -5.43 -5.16
N TRP A 145 -6.84 -5.07 -4.67
CA TRP A 145 -5.62 -5.18 -5.46
C TRP A 145 -5.37 -6.63 -5.91
N LEU A 146 -5.55 -7.62 -5.03
CA LEU A 146 -5.43 -9.03 -5.40
C LEU A 146 -6.43 -9.40 -6.50
N ILE A 147 -7.70 -9.04 -6.33
CA ILE A 147 -8.73 -9.31 -7.34
C ILE A 147 -8.34 -8.68 -8.68
N ASP A 148 -7.92 -7.42 -8.69
CA ASP A 148 -7.48 -6.72 -9.91
C ASP A 148 -6.25 -7.38 -10.55
N VAL A 149 -5.35 -7.95 -9.75
CA VAL A 149 -4.13 -8.63 -10.24
C VAL A 149 -4.52 -9.93 -10.94
N PHE A 150 -5.50 -10.67 -10.43
CA PHE A 150 -5.97 -11.93 -10.96
C PHE A 150 -7.11 -11.81 -11.97
N ASP A 151 -7.66 -10.60 -12.17
CA ASP A 151 -8.70 -10.38 -13.16
C ASP A 151 -8.14 -10.50 -14.59
N ASP A 152 -8.69 -11.45 -15.36
CA ASP A 152 -8.36 -11.70 -16.76
C ASP A 152 -9.46 -11.22 -17.72
N LYS A 153 -10.58 -10.68 -17.21
CA LYS A 153 -11.79 -10.39 -17.99
C LYS A 153 -11.64 -9.25 -19.00
N ASN A 154 -10.72 -8.32 -18.77
CA ASN A 154 -10.63 -7.06 -19.53
C ASN A 154 -9.59 -7.06 -20.66
N SER A 155 -9.06 -8.21 -21.09
CA SER A 155 -8.03 -8.24 -22.13
C SER A 155 -8.14 -9.45 -23.06
N VAL A 156 -8.16 -9.18 -24.37
CA VAL A 156 -8.19 -10.17 -25.46
C VAL A 156 -7.03 -11.19 -25.37
N ASN A 157 -5.87 -10.79 -24.81
CA ASN A 157 -4.69 -11.64 -24.63
C ASN A 157 -4.42 -12.05 -23.16
N GLY A 158 -5.40 -11.87 -22.26
CA GLY A 158 -5.23 -12.07 -20.82
C GLY A 158 -4.37 -10.99 -20.14
N ASN A 159 -4.41 -10.95 -18.80
CA ASN A 159 -3.77 -9.87 -18.04
C ASN A 159 -2.24 -9.88 -18.25
N LYS A 160 -1.64 -8.71 -18.47
CA LYS A 160 -0.19 -8.53 -18.69
C LYS A 160 0.66 -8.90 -17.47
N LEU A 161 0.03 -9.27 -16.36
CA LEU A 161 0.66 -9.59 -15.08
C LEU A 161 0.90 -11.08 -14.84
N ARG A 162 0.73 -11.96 -15.84
CA ARG A 162 0.94 -13.42 -15.69
C ARG A 162 2.26 -13.78 -14.97
N THR A 163 3.36 -13.18 -15.38
CA THR A 163 4.67 -13.41 -14.77
C THR A 163 4.74 -12.83 -13.35
N PHE A 164 4.17 -11.64 -13.15
CA PHE A 164 4.14 -10.97 -11.85
C PHE A 164 3.39 -11.80 -10.79
N ARG A 165 2.26 -12.43 -11.16
CA ARG A 165 1.48 -13.33 -10.29
C ARG A 165 2.29 -14.49 -9.72
N ARG A 166 3.28 -15.01 -10.45
CA ARG A 166 4.10 -16.15 -10.00
C ARG A 166 4.99 -15.80 -8.80
N PHE A 167 5.33 -14.52 -8.63
CA PHE A 167 6.26 -14.06 -7.60
C PHE A 167 5.59 -13.28 -6.46
N LYS A 168 4.35 -12.83 -6.66
CA LYS A 168 3.68 -11.87 -5.76
C LYS A 168 2.40 -12.46 -5.16
N ASN A 169 2.52 -12.89 -3.90
CA ASN A 169 1.38 -13.30 -3.07
C ASN A 169 0.88 -12.17 -2.16
N ASN A 170 1.71 -11.15 -1.87
CA ASN A 170 1.39 -10.06 -0.95
C ASN A 170 1.67 -8.67 -1.55
N CYS A 171 0.86 -7.68 -1.17
CA CYS A 171 0.97 -6.30 -1.66
C CYS A 171 2.26 -5.58 -1.18
N LYS A 172 2.93 -6.02 -0.10
CA LYS A 172 4.22 -5.45 0.35
C LYS A 172 5.24 -6.57 0.56
N THR A 173 5.71 -7.16 -0.53
CA THR A 173 6.82 -8.11 -0.50
C THR A 173 8.09 -7.30 -0.61
N ASN A 174 8.88 -7.28 0.46
CA ASN A 174 10.18 -6.64 0.45
C ASN A 174 11.15 -7.63 -0.22
N ILE A 175 10.96 -7.86 -1.53
CA ILE A 175 11.70 -8.86 -2.34
C ILE A 175 13.20 -8.68 -2.13
N LYS A 176 13.65 -7.44 -1.93
CA LYS A 176 15.04 -7.12 -1.62
C LYS A 176 15.49 -7.65 -0.24
N LYS A 177 14.67 -7.54 0.81
CA LYS A 177 14.96 -8.16 2.12
C LYS A 177 14.89 -9.68 2.04
N GLU A 178 13.92 -10.24 1.35
CA GLU A 178 13.81 -11.70 1.18
C GLU A 178 14.99 -12.27 0.39
N LEU A 179 15.38 -11.63 -0.71
CA LEU A 179 16.58 -11.98 -1.47
C LEU A 179 17.85 -11.78 -0.66
N PHE A 180 17.96 -10.69 0.12
CA PHE A 180 19.12 -10.45 0.98
C PHE A 180 19.20 -11.48 2.12
N ASN A 181 18.07 -11.86 2.72
CA ASN A 181 17.99 -12.91 3.73
C ASN A 181 18.33 -14.28 3.13
N TYR A 182 17.87 -14.55 1.91
CA TYR A 182 18.21 -15.78 1.18
C TYR A 182 19.71 -15.83 0.83
N ILE A 183 20.28 -14.74 0.31
CA ILE A 183 21.72 -14.64 0.01
C ILE A 183 22.56 -14.75 1.28
N ASN A 184 22.14 -14.13 2.38
CA ASN A 184 22.84 -14.25 3.67
C ASN A 184 22.73 -15.65 4.26
N ALA A 185 21.56 -16.29 4.16
CA ALA A 185 21.38 -17.68 4.56
C ALA A 185 22.31 -18.59 3.75
N LEU A 186 22.36 -18.42 2.42
CA LEU A 186 23.27 -19.14 1.53
C LEU A 186 24.74 -18.91 1.87
N ASN A 187 25.14 -17.67 2.16
CA ASN A 187 26.52 -17.35 2.55
C ASN A 187 26.88 -17.98 3.91
N ASN A 188 25.96 -17.96 4.88
CA ASN A 188 26.19 -18.56 6.19
C ASN A 188 26.29 -20.09 6.09
N THR A 189 25.44 -20.74 5.29
CA THR A 189 25.55 -22.18 5.03
C THR A 189 26.83 -22.52 4.28
N PHE A 190 27.21 -21.73 3.28
CA PHE A 190 28.45 -21.95 2.53
C PHE A 190 29.68 -21.79 3.43
N ASN A 191 29.69 -20.82 4.34
CA ASN A 191 30.81 -20.61 5.26
C ASN A 191 30.93 -21.73 6.31
N ALA A 192 29.83 -22.39 6.67
CA ALA A 192 29.80 -23.50 7.61
C ALA A 192 30.29 -24.84 7.02
N PHE A 193 30.44 -24.95 5.70
CA PHE A 193 30.90 -26.17 5.03
C PHE A 193 32.42 -26.35 5.09
N ASN A 194 32.84 -27.61 5.16
CA ASN A 194 34.23 -28.02 4.99
C ASN A 194 34.68 -27.88 3.52
N SER A 195 35.99 -27.97 3.26
CA SER A 195 36.57 -27.75 1.92
C SER A 195 35.97 -28.63 0.83
N ASP A 196 35.66 -29.89 1.13
CA ASP A 196 35.09 -30.85 0.17
C ASP A 196 33.59 -30.59 -0.05
N GLU A 197 32.85 -30.26 1.01
CA GLU A 197 31.43 -29.90 0.95
C GLU A 197 31.18 -28.59 0.19
N LYS A 198 32.11 -27.63 0.28
CA LYS A 198 32.09 -26.40 -0.53
C LYS A 198 32.22 -26.71 -2.02
N PHE A 199 33.05 -27.68 -2.37
CA PHE A 199 33.26 -28.09 -3.75
C PHE A 199 32.00 -28.77 -4.31
N ASP A 200 31.39 -29.69 -3.57
CA ASP A 200 30.14 -30.35 -3.95
C ASP A 200 28.97 -29.36 -4.04
N PHE A 201 28.90 -28.38 -3.14
CA PHE A 201 27.90 -27.33 -3.20
C PHE A 201 28.03 -26.48 -4.48
N ILE A 202 29.26 -26.13 -4.88
CA ILE A 202 29.53 -25.38 -6.10
C ILE A 202 29.17 -26.21 -7.35
N MET A 203 29.45 -27.51 -7.33
CA MET A 203 29.19 -28.41 -8.47
C MET A 203 27.71 -28.76 -8.64
N ASN A 204 26.94 -28.83 -7.55
CA ASN A 204 25.50 -29.16 -7.59
C ASN A 204 24.58 -27.94 -7.67
N CYS A 205 25.10 -26.72 -7.52
CA CYS A 205 24.29 -25.51 -7.66
C CYS A 205 23.95 -25.27 -9.14
N ASP A 206 22.66 -25.25 -9.46
CA ASP A 206 22.17 -24.95 -10.81
C ASP A 206 22.79 -23.64 -11.33
N HIS A 207 23.42 -23.70 -12.51
CA HIS A 207 24.24 -22.63 -13.08
C HIS A 207 23.50 -21.28 -13.17
N ALA A 208 22.17 -21.33 -13.24
CA ALA A 208 21.28 -20.17 -13.21
C ALA A 208 21.26 -19.44 -11.86
N GLN A 209 21.30 -20.14 -10.73
CA GLN A 209 21.27 -19.55 -9.38
C GLN A 209 22.58 -18.80 -9.08
N VAL A 210 23.72 -19.36 -9.50
CA VAL A 210 25.03 -18.73 -9.38
C VAL A 210 25.12 -17.48 -10.26
N LEU A 211 24.57 -17.54 -11.49
CA LEU A 211 24.51 -16.37 -12.37
C LEU A 211 23.60 -15.27 -11.81
N LEU A 212 22.48 -15.64 -11.21
CA LEU A 212 21.53 -14.71 -10.58
C LEU A 212 22.15 -14.04 -9.35
N ALA A 213 22.85 -14.81 -8.51
CA ALA A 213 23.60 -14.27 -7.38
C ALA A 213 24.76 -13.36 -7.83
N LYS A 214 25.51 -13.74 -8.87
CA LYS A 214 26.63 -12.95 -9.42
C LYS A 214 26.15 -11.67 -10.11
N THR A 215 25.04 -11.73 -10.86
CA THR A 215 24.44 -10.56 -11.51
C THR A 215 23.80 -9.62 -10.49
N LEU A 216 23.14 -10.14 -9.45
CA LEU A 216 22.66 -9.33 -8.32
C LEU A 216 23.81 -8.69 -7.56
N HIS A 217 24.88 -9.42 -7.26
CA HIS A 217 26.09 -8.88 -6.61
C HIS A 217 26.73 -7.76 -7.45
N LEU A 218 26.87 -7.97 -8.77
CA LEU A 218 27.38 -6.94 -9.68
C LEU A 218 26.44 -5.73 -9.81
N MET A 219 25.11 -5.93 -9.79
CA MET A 219 24.14 -4.85 -9.76
C MET A 219 24.19 -4.05 -8.44
N PHE A 220 24.42 -4.71 -7.31
CA PHE A 220 24.61 -4.03 -6.03
C PHE A 220 25.95 -3.29 -5.96
N LYS A 221 27.04 -3.87 -6.48
CA LYS A 221 28.37 -3.25 -6.53
C LYS A 221 28.42 -2.04 -7.49
N ARG A 222 27.73 -2.10 -8.63
CA ARG A 222 27.60 -0.96 -9.58
C ARG A 222 26.81 0.22 -9.01
N ARG A 223 25.93 -0.01 -8.03
CA ARG A 223 25.07 1.03 -7.47
C ARG A 223 25.74 1.95 -6.43
N LYS A 224 27.05 1.79 -6.13
CA LYS A 224 27.83 2.66 -5.20
C LYS A 224 26.96 3.29 -4.10
N ILE A 225 26.32 2.45 -3.29
CA ILE A 225 25.85 2.88 -1.98
C ILE A 225 26.95 2.37 -1.06
N ASN A 226 27.87 3.27 -0.73
CA ASN A 226 28.70 3.06 0.46
C ASN A 226 27.72 2.93 1.63
N LEU A 227 27.66 1.72 2.19
CA LEU A 227 27.22 1.52 3.57
C LEU A 227 28.32 2.06 4.47
#